data_AF-A0A829YKT4-F1
#
_entry.id   AF-A0A829YKT4-F1
#
_cell.length_a   1.000
_cell.length_b   1.000
_cell.length_c   1.000
_cell.angle_alpha   90.00
_cell.angle_beta   90.00
_cell.angle_gamma   90.00
#
_symmetry.space_group_name_H-M   'P 1'
#
loop_
_entity.id
_entity.type
_entity.pdbx_description
1 polymer ?
#
loop_
_entity_poly.entity_id
_entity_poly.type
_entity_poly.pdbx_seq_one_letter_code
_entity_poly.pdbx_strand_id
1 'polypeptide(L)'
;MEAVVKEKVPSNLPDKRQHCLAGGLIARYCSGSEAYLAGAGKELKDLFGGGDAEWGDWRADRAGIACARSASDDDQLAKCCEQSGY
;
A
#
# COMPACT_ATOMS: atom_id res chain seq x y z
N MET A 1 2.19 -9.66 8.71
CA MET A 1 2.07 -8.48 7.84
C MET A 1 3.22 -7.50 7.98
N GLU A 2 3.44 -6.89 9.16
CA GLU A 2 4.44 -5.81 9.32
C GLU A 2 5.87 -6.19 8.90
N ALA A 3 6.30 -7.44 9.17
CA ALA A 3 7.63 -7.92 8.81
C ALA A 3 7.91 -7.91 7.30
N VAL A 4 6.94 -8.32 6.46
CA VAL A 4 7.09 -8.35 5.00
C VAL A 4 7.19 -6.94 4.43
N VAL A 5 6.37 -6.02 4.94
CA VAL A 5 6.38 -4.61 4.51
C VAL A 5 7.69 -3.94 4.91
N LYS A 6 8.16 -4.13 6.15
CA LYS A 6 9.46 -3.57 6.61
C LYS A 6 10.67 -4.14 5.87
N GLU A 7 10.62 -5.40 5.46
CA GLU A 7 11.74 -6.05 4.75
C GLU A 7 11.78 -5.66 3.26
N LYS A 8 10.60 -5.46 2.64
CA LYS A 8 10.49 -5.33 1.18
C LYS A 8 10.22 -3.91 0.68
N VAL A 9 9.73 -3.00 1.53
CA VAL A 9 9.52 -1.60 1.15
C VAL A 9 10.76 -0.78 1.49
N PRO A 10 11.46 -0.21 0.48
CA PRO A 10 12.60 0.65 0.75
C PRO A 10 12.18 1.91 1.48
N SER A 11 12.85 2.24 2.58
CA SER A 11 12.58 3.42 3.42
C SER A 11 12.99 4.75 2.77
N ASN A 12 13.71 4.71 1.64
CA ASN A 12 14.20 5.88 0.90
C ASN A 12 13.33 6.21 -0.35
N LEU A 13 12.05 5.87 -0.30
CA LEU A 13 11.10 6.18 -1.36
C LEU A 13 10.13 7.28 -0.90
N PRO A 14 9.51 8.02 -1.84
CA PRO A 14 8.41 8.91 -1.50
C PRO A 14 7.35 8.16 -0.70
N ASP A 15 6.79 8.84 0.31
CA ASP A 15 5.84 8.25 1.26
C ASP A 15 4.68 7.52 0.54
N LYS A 16 4.10 8.16 -0.48
CA LYS A 16 3.04 7.56 -1.32
C LYS A 16 3.49 6.31 -2.09
N ARG A 17 4.75 6.22 -2.51
CA ARG A 17 5.30 5.01 -3.14
C ARG A 17 5.39 3.88 -2.15
N GLN A 18 5.76 4.18 -0.90
CA GLN A 18 5.82 3.21 0.18
C GLN A 18 4.44 2.66 0.50
N HIS A 19 3.42 3.51 0.52
CA HIS A 19 2.02 3.12 0.66
C HIS A 19 1.55 2.22 -0.48
N CYS A 20 1.83 2.57 -1.74
CA CYS A 20 1.49 1.71 -2.88
C CYS A 20 2.18 0.34 -2.80
N LEU A 21 3.47 0.31 -2.49
CA LEU A 21 4.21 -0.94 -2.32
C LEU A 21 3.67 -1.76 -1.15
N ALA A 22 3.42 -1.13 0.00
CA ALA A 22 2.90 -1.80 1.18
C ALA A 22 1.54 -2.46 0.91
N GLY A 23 0.57 -1.71 0.37
CA GLY A 23 -0.75 -2.24 0.01
C GLY A 23 -0.66 -3.39 -0.99
N GLY A 24 0.22 -3.29 -1.99
CA GLY A 24 0.42 -4.35 -2.97
C GLY A 24 1.10 -5.60 -2.39
N LEU A 25 2.13 -5.43 -1.56
CA LEU A 25 2.84 -6.55 -0.94
C LEU A 25 1.94 -7.28 0.06
N ILE A 26 1.14 -6.55 0.85
CA ILE A 26 0.15 -7.18 1.75
C ILE A 26 -0.89 -7.95 0.93
N ALA A 27 -1.35 -7.40 -0.20
CA ALA A 27 -2.32 -8.08 -1.06
C ALA A 27 -1.76 -9.36 -1.68
N ARG A 28 -0.46 -9.39 -2.01
CA ARG A 28 0.24 -10.55 -2.58
C ARG A 28 0.56 -11.63 -1.55
N TYR A 29 1.06 -11.23 -0.38
CA TYR A 29 1.63 -12.17 0.60
C TYR A 29 0.68 -12.54 1.74
N CYS A 30 -0.40 -11.78 1.94
CA CYS A 30 -1.39 -12.05 2.99
C CYS A 30 -2.76 -12.27 2.36
N SER A 31 -3.47 -11.19 2.04
CA SER A 31 -4.71 -11.22 1.26
C SER A 31 -5.12 -9.81 0.83
N GLY A 32 -5.89 -9.70 -0.26
CA GLY A 32 -6.44 -8.41 -0.69
C GLY A 32 -7.40 -7.79 0.34
N SER A 33 -8.11 -8.61 1.12
CA SER A 33 -8.96 -8.17 2.23
C SER A 33 -8.15 -7.59 3.38
N GLU A 34 -7.04 -8.23 3.77
CA GLU A 34 -6.14 -7.71 4.82
C GLU A 34 -5.41 -6.45 4.35
N ALA A 35 -5.05 -6.36 3.07
CA ALA A 35 -4.46 -5.14 2.51
C ALA A 35 -5.43 -3.95 2.56
N TYR A 36 -6.71 -4.19 2.23
CA TYR A 36 -7.73 -3.16 2.32
C TYR A 36 -7.99 -2.73 3.77
N LEU A 37 -7.98 -3.69 4.71
CA LEU A 37 -8.13 -3.43 6.15
C LEU A 37 -6.90 -2.72 6.74
N ALA A 38 -5.69 -3.00 6.26
CA ALA A 38 -4.47 -2.33 6.69
C ALA A 38 -4.43 -0.87 6.23
N GLY A 39 -4.80 -0.61 4.97
CA GLY A 39 -4.94 0.75 4.44
C GLY A 39 -6.10 1.53 5.07
N ALA A 40 -7.26 0.88 5.23
CA ALA A 40 -8.41 1.49 5.89
C ALA A 40 -8.23 1.64 7.40
N GLY A 41 -7.38 0.84 8.04
CA GLY A 41 -7.23 0.77 9.50
C GLY A 41 -6.51 1.97 10.12
N LYS A 42 -5.55 2.58 9.41
CA LYS A 42 -4.99 3.89 9.78
C LYS A 42 -6.05 4.98 9.63
N GLU A 43 -6.67 5.02 8.46
CA GLU A 43 -7.71 5.99 8.11
C GLU A 43 -8.91 5.96 9.07
N LEU A 44 -9.37 4.79 9.51
CA LEU A 44 -10.50 4.68 10.46
C LEU A 44 -10.14 5.22 11.85
N LYS A 45 -8.86 5.12 12.24
CA LYS A 45 -8.34 5.64 13.50
C LYS A 45 -8.17 7.16 13.45
N ASP A 46 -7.74 7.71 12.31
CA ASP A 46 -7.61 9.16 12.08
C ASP A 46 -8.98 9.82 11.84
N LEU A 47 -9.92 9.16 11.14
CA LEU A 47 -11.29 9.63 10.92
C LEU A 47 -12.09 9.72 12.23
N PHE A 48 -11.85 8.82 13.19
CA PHE A 48 -12.40 8.93 14.56
C PHE A 48 -11.59 9.88 15.46
N GLY A 49 -10.37 10.23 15.08
CA GLY A 49 -9.48 11.15 15.80
C GLY A 49 -9.56 12.61 15.35
N GLY A 50 -10.26 12.91 14.26
CA GLY A 50 -10.37 14.27 13.70
C GLY A 50 -9.13 14.73 12.92
N GLY A 51 -8.27 13.81 12.48
CA GLY A 51 -7.15 14.10 11.58
C GLY A 51 -7.59 14.10 10.12
N ASP A 52 -6.96 14.93 9.28
CA ASP A 52 -7.03 14.83 7.83
C ASP A 52 -6.71 13.39 7.44
N ALA A 53 -7.73 12.59 7.14
CA ALA A 53 -7.54 11.30 6.49
C ALA A 53 -6.67 11.58 5.27
N GLU A 54 -5.46 11.04 5.22
CA GLU A 54 -4.56 11.22 4.09
C GLU A 54 -5.11 10.40 2.93
N TRP A 55 -6.18 10.91 2.30
CA TRP A 55 -6.83 10.33 1.13
C TRP A 55 -5.81 10.00 0.02
N GLY A 56 -4.67 10.70 0.00
CA GLY A 56 -3.54 10.42 -0.87
C GLY A 56 -2.88 9.06 -0.61
N ASP A 57 -2.77 8.67 0.65
CA ASP A 57 -2.15 7.43 1.11
C ASP A 57 -3.11 6.27 0.91
N TRP A 58 -4.39 6.45 1.26
CA TRP A 58 -5.43 5.46 0.95
C TRP A 58 -5.54 5.17 -0.55
N ARG A 59 -5.42 6.21 -1.38
CA ARG A 59 -5.41 6.04 -2.83
C ARG A 59 -4.16 5.29 -3.30
N ALA A 60 -3.00 5.55 -2.70
CA ALA A 60 -1.77 4.82 -2.98
C ALA A 60 -1.88 3.34 -2.58
N ASP A 61 -2.34 3.04 -1.36
CA ASP A 61 -2.60 1.67 -0.90
C ASP A 61 -3.54 0.91 -1.85
N ARG A 62 -4.63 1.56 -2.27
CA ARG A 62 -5.59 0.96 -3.20
C ARG A 62 -5.00 0.72 -4.59
N ALA A 63 -4.13 1.62 -5.07
CA ALA A 63 -3.39 1.42 -6.31
C ALA A 63 -2.45 0.20 -6.18
N GLY A 64 -1.77 0.07 -5.05
CA GLY A 64 -0.96 -1.11 -4.70
C GLY A 64 -1.73 -2.42 -4.78
N ILE A 65 -2.90 -2.47 -4.14
CA ILE A 65 -3.79 -3.64 -4.15
C ILE A 65 -4.25 -3.97 -5.58
N ALA A 66 -4.54 -2.95 -6.40
CA ALA A 66 -4.92 -3.14 -7.79
C ALA A 66 -3.74 -3.69 -8.62
N CYS A 67 -2.56 -3.10 -8.47
CA CYS A 67 -1.32 -3.56 -9.11
C CYS A 67 -0.99 -5.01 -8.74
N ALA A 68 -1.20 -5.41 -7.49
CA ALA A 68 -0.98 -6.77 -7.01
C ALA A 68 -1.82 -7.84 -7.72
N ARG A 69 -2.98 -7.48 -8.30
CA ARG A 69 -3.83 -8.42 -9.05
C ARG A 69 -3.23 -8.85 -10.38
N SER A 70 -2.39 -8.00 -10.97
CA SER A 70 -1.80 -8.22 -12.30
C SER A 70 -0.29 -8.45 -12.24
N ALA A 71 0.38 -8.02 -11.17
CA ALA A 71 1.80 -8.26 -10.98
C ALA A 71 2.07 -9.75 -10.73
N SER A 72 3.08 -10.31 -11.39
CA SER A 72 3.51 -11.70 -11.15
C SER A 72 4.60 -11.78 -10.06
N ASP A 73 5.34 -10.69 -9.84
CA ASP A 73 6.46 -10.58 -8.90
C ASP A 73 6.50 -9.18 -8.26
N ASP A 74 7.37 -8.99 -7.26
CA ASP A 74 7.49 -7.74 -6.52
C ASP A 74 8.07 -6.59 -7.36
N ASP A 75 8.88 -6.89 -8.38
CA ASP A 75 9.45 -5.91 -9.30
C ASP A 75 8.38 -5.36 -10.25
N GLN A 76 7.48 -6.22 -10.73
CA GLN A 76 6.28 -5.81 -11.48
C GLN A 76 5.33 -4.96 -10.64
N LEU A 77 5.16 -5.28 -9.35
CA LEU A 77 4.40 -4.44 -8.44
C LEU A 77 5.05 -3.05 -8.31
N ALA A 78 6.36 -3.00 -8.10
CA ALA A 78 7.09 -1.74 -7.96
C ALA A 78 7.03 -0.86 -9.22
N LYS A 79 7.11 -1.48 -10.41
CA LYS A 79 6.91 -0.79 -11.69
C LYS A 79 5.49 -0.28 -11.86
N CYS A 80 4.49 -1.06 -11.46
CA CYS A 80 3.09 -0.63 -11.54
C CYS A 80 2.79 0.57 -10.62
N CYS A 81 3.36 0.58 -9.41
CA CYS A 81 3.27 1.75 -8.51
C CYS A 81 3.91 3.00 -9.14
N GLU A 82 5.11 2.86 -9.70
CA GLU A 82 5.81 3.97 -10.38
C GLU A 82 5.00 4.51 -11.58
N GLN A 83 4.47 3.62 -12.43
CA GLN A 83 3.63 4.00 -13.57
C GLN A 83 2.31 4.65 -13.16
N SER A 84 1.81 4.32 -11.97
CA SER A 84 0.60 4.91 -11.39
C SER A 84 0.85 6.28 -10.76
N GLY A 85 2.11 6.75 -10.76
CA GLY A 85 2.51 8.05 -10.22
C GLY A 85 2.78 8.05 -8.72
N TYR A 86 3.08 6.88 -8.15
CA TYR A 86 3.46 6.71 -6.75
C TYR A 86 4.95 6.45 -6.61
#